data_AF-A0A511FLL5-F1
#
_entry.id   AF-A0A511FLL5-F1
#
_cell.length_a   1.000
_cell.length_b   1.000
_cell.length_c   1.000
_cell.angle_alpha   90.00
_cell.angle_beta   90.00
_cell.angle_gamma   90.00
#
_symmetry.space_group_name_H-M   'P 1'
#
loop_
_entity.id
_entity.type
_entity.pdbx_description
1 polymer ?
#
loop_
_entity_poly.entity_id
_entity_poly.type
_entity_poly.pdbx_seq_one_letter_code
_entity_poly.pdbx_strand_id
1 'polypeptide(L)'
;MLSFPSLFAHTLCTASVGLCLAALLSGVALIIKQEQRTYVLLLLIVLPATAAAVFLPFLVPRQLPSFWGSAVQGTLLSPLLAVTPLVRLINIPSTWTLTAQELGANGQMRLRFLWLPLLRKPLLLSLLLAFVLGLTGAVCLLKASLP
;
A
#
# COMPACT_ATOMS: atom_id res chain seq x y z
N MET A 1 4.24 29.39 -3.18
CA MET A 1 3.47 28.68 -4.22
C MET A 1 4.10 27.30 -4.40
N LEU A 2 3.33 26.22 -4.27
CA LEU A 2 3.83 24.88 -4.62
C LEU A 2 4.02 24.79 -6.14
N SER A 3 5.19 24.35 -6.57
CA SER A 3 5.52 24.17 -7.98
C SER A 3 5.06 22.77 -8.46
N PHE A 4 4.69 22.63 -9.73
CA PHE A 4 4.39 21.33 -10.35
C PHE A 4 5.38 20.20 -10.01
N PRO A 5 6.72 20.40 -10.06
CA PRO A 5 7.67 19.35 -9.68
C PRO A 5 7.56 18.93 -8.21
N SER A 6 7.21 19.84 -7.29
CA SER A 6 7.04 19.51 -5.87
C SER A 6 5.81 18.62 -5.63
N LEU A 7 4.70 18.87 -6.35
CA LEU A 7 3.51 18.02 -6.29
C LEU A 7 3.80 16.63 -6.85
N PHE A 8 4.50 16.56 -7.99
CA PHE A 8 4.88 15.29 -8.59
C PHE A 8 5.79 14.46 -7.67
N ALA A 9 6.81 15.08 -7.07
CA ALA A 9 7.68 14.43 -6.08
C ALA A 9 6.89 13.92 -4.87
N HIS A 10 5.90 14.69 -4.38
CA HIS A 10 5.00 14.28 -3.30
C HIS A 10 4.18 13.04 -3.68
N THR A 11 3.59 13.01 -4.88
CA THR A 11 2.83 11.84 -5.37
C THR A 11 3.69 10.59 -5.51
N LEU A 12 4.93 10.73 -5.99
CA LEU A 12 5.86 9.60 -6.13
C LEU A 12 6.33 9.09 -4.77
N CYS A 13 6.59 9.99 -3.82
CA CYS A 13 7.02 9.62 -2.48
C CYS A 13 5.89 8.92 -1.71
N THR A 14 4.68 9.48 -1.73
CA THR A 14 3.49 8.86 -1.12
C THR A 14 3.22 7.47 -1.70
N ALA A 15 3.22 7.34 -3.03
CA ALA A 15 2.97 6.07 -3.70
C ALA A 15 4.06 5.03 -3.42
N SER A 16 5.34 5.42 -3.46
CA SER A 16 6.45 4.50 -3.21
C SER A 16 6.48 4.01 -1.77
N VAL A 17 6.35 4.90 -0.78
CA VAL A 17 6.30 4.53 0.65
C VAL A 17 5.08 3.65 0.93
N GLY A 18 3.91 4.02 0.43
CA GLY A 18 2.68 3.26 0.63
C GLY A 18 2.73 1.86 0.02
N LEU A 19 3.27 1.72 -1.19
CA LEU A 19 3.43 0.41 -1.85
C LEU A 19 4.48 -0.45 -1.16
N CYS A 20 5.61 0.11 -0.74
CA CYS A 20 6.64 -0.62 -0.01
C CYS A 20 6.08 -1.18 1.30
N LEU A 21 5.37 -0.36 2.10
CA LEU A 21 4.74 -0.84 3.32
C LEU A 21 3.65 -1.88 3.05
N ALA A 22 2.82 -1.67 2.02
CA ALA A 22 1.77 -2.62 1.65
C ALA A 22 2.33 -3.98 1.21
N ALA A 23 3.43 -3.97 0.47
CA ALA A 23 4.15 -5.19 0.06
C ALA A 23 4.75 -5.90 1.28
N LEU A 24 5.35 -5.16 2.22
CA LEU A 24 5.87 -5.70 3.48
C LEU A 24 4.74 -6.33 4.32
N LEU A 25 3.62 -5.63 4.51
CA LEU A 25 2.46 -6.15 5.23
C LEU A 25 1.91 -7.43 4.60
N SER A 26 1.82 -7.47 3.27
CA SER A 26 1.37 -8.65 2.52
C SER A 26 2.37 -9.80 2.65
N GLY A 27 3.68 -9.52 2.60
CA GLY A 27 4.73 -10.52 2.78
C GLY A 27 4.76 -11.10 4.20
N VAL A 28 4.58 -10.27 5.22
CA VAL A 28 4.46 -10.72 6.61
C VAL A 28 3.21 -11.58 6.80
N ALA A 29 2.07 -11.19 6.20
CA ALA A 29 0.84 -11.98 6.26
C ALA A 29 1.02 -13.39 5.64
N LEU A 30 1.75 -13.48 4.52
CA LEU A 30 2.13 -14.75 3.88
C LEU A 30 2.96 -15.64 4.80
N ILE A 31 3.94 -15.07 5.51
CA ILE A 31 4.84 -15.81 6.41
C ILE A 31 4.07 -16.36 7.61
N ILE A 32 3.20 -15.54 8.21
CA ILE A 32 2.44 -15.89 9.42
C ILE A 32 1.29 -16.86 9.09
N LYS A 33 0.93 -17.03 7.80
CA LYS A 33 -0.22 -17.85 7.33
C LYS A 33 -1.55 -17.49 8.01
N GLN A 34 -1.69 -16.25 8.47
CA GLN A 34 -2.85 -15.78 9.22
C GLN A 34 -3.58 -14.65 8.47
N GLU A 35 -3.71 -14.86 7.16
CA GLU A 35 -4.17 -13.85 6.20
C GLU A 35 -5.56 -13.29 6.55
N GLN A 36 -6.48 -14.15 7.02
CA GLN A 36 -7.83 -13.75 7.39
C GLN A 36 -7.87 -12.82 8.62
N ARG A 37 -7.07 -13.10 9.66
CA ARG A 37 -7.02 -12.25 10.86
C ARG A 37 -6.34 -10.92 10.55
N THR A 38 -5.25 -10.96 9.79
CA THR A 38 -4.53 -9.76 9.34
C THR A 38 -5.43 -8.89 8.49
N TYR A 39 -6.25 -9.48 7.61
CA TYR A 39 -7.21 -8.75 6.79
C TYR A 39 -8.30 -8.05 7.60
N VAL A 40 -8.90 -8.73 8.57
CA VAL A 40 -9.93 -8.12 9.45
C VAL A 40 -9.33 -6.95 10.25
N LEU A 41 -8.14 -7.12 10.82
CA LEU A 41 -7.44 -6.05 11.53
C LEU A 41 -7.10 -4.88 10.61
N LEU A 42 -6.66 -5.16 9.38
CA LEU A 42 -6.43 -4.13 8.38
C LEU A 42 -7.70 -3.37 8.05
N LEU A 43 -8.82 -4.06 7.82
CA LEU A 43 -10.09 -3.45 7.45
C LEU A 43 -10.59 -2.48 8.52
N LEU A 44 -10.37 -2.81 9.80
CA LEU A 44 -10.69 -1.93 10.92
C LEU A 44 -9.86 -0.63 10.91
N ILE A 45 -8.60 -0.71 10.46
CA ILE A 45 -7.66 0.41 10.42
C ILE A 45 -7.74 1.19 9.10
N VAL A 46 -8.23 0.58 8.01
CA VAL A 46 -8.29 1.21 6.69
C VAL A 46 -9.12 2.49 6.71
N LEU A 47 -10.31 2.48 7.32
CA LEU A 47 -11.16 3.66 7.37
C LEU A 47 -10.50 4.84 8.13
N PRO A 48 -10.03 4.68 9.38
CA PRO A 48 -9.40 5.77 10.10
C PRO A 48 -8.06 6.19 9.48
N ALA A 49 -7.28 5.25 8.94
CA ALA A 49 -5.99 5.58 8.33
C ALA A 49 -6.15 6.36 7.01
N THR A 50 -7.12 5.99 6.17
CA THR A 50 -7.41 6.73 4.93
C THR A 50 -7.99 8.11 5.21
N ALA A 51 -8.89 8.24 6.18
CA ALA A 51 -9.38 9.54 6.62
C ALA A 51 -8.22 10.41 7.14
N ALA A 52 -7.37 9.87 8.01
CA ALA A 52 -6.19 10.56 8.52
C ALA A 52 -5.23 10.97 7.40
N ALA A 53 -5.03 10.15 6.37
CA ALA A 53 -4.17 10.47 5.22
C ALA A 53 -4.71 11.65 4.39
N VAL A 54 -6.03 11.78 4.25
CA VAL A 54 -6.67 12.87 3.50
C VAL A 54 -6.70 14.16 4.33
N PHE A 55 -6.92 14.06 5.64
CA PHE A 55 -6.94 15.22 6.55
C PHE A 55 -5.55 15.64 7.04
N LEU A 56 -4.52 14.84 6.80
CA LEU A 56 -3.13 15.13 7.17
C LEU A 56 -2.66 16.56 6.85
N PRO A 57 -2.90 17.14 5.64
CA PRO A 57 -2.50 18.51 5.34
C PRO A 57 -3.16 19.59 6.21
N PHE A 58 -4.30 19.29 6.85
CA PHE A 58 -4.98 20.20 7.76
C PHE A 58 -4.60 19.98 9.24
N LEU A 59 -4.16 18.77 9.57
CA LEU A 59 -3.78 18.36 10.93
C LEU A 59 -2.32 18.68 11.27
N VAL A 60 -1.45 18.72 10.26
CA VAL A 60 -0.01 18.88 10.44
C VAL A 60 0.40 20.36 10.36
N PRO A 61 1.26 20.85 11.27
CA PRO A 61 1.75 22.21 11.21
C PRO A 61 2.52 22.49 9.91
N ARG A 62 2.33 23.69 9.34
CA ARG A 62 2.91 24.17 8.06
C ARG A 62 4.45 24.08 7.96
N GLN A 63 5.13 23.80 9.07
CA GLN A 63 6.59 23.68 9.19
C GLN A 63 7.12 22.26 8.93
N LEU A 64 6.23 21.26 8.79
CA LEU A 64 6.71 19.89 8.52
C LEU A 64 7.34 19.83 7.12
N PRO A 65 8.55 19.28 6.97
CA PRO A 65 9.18 19.17 5.66
C PRO A 65 8.30 18.37 4.70
N SER A 66 8.16 18.84 3.45
CA SER A 66 7.29 18.23 2.44
C SER A 66 7.49 16.72 2.31
N PHE A 67 8.73 16.25 2.39
CA PHE A 67 9.08 14.83 2.32
C PHE A 67 8.46 14.00 3.46
N TRP A 68 8.53 14.49 4.71
CA TRP A 68 7.96 13.80 5.86
C TRP A 68 6.44 13.75 5.78
N GLY A 69 5.81 14.83 5.31
CA GLY A 69 4.37 14.85 5.01
C GLY A 69 3.99 13.79 3.98
N SER A 70 4.75 13.67 2.89
CA SER A 70 4.56 12.61 1.88
C SER A 70 4.73 11.21 2.46
N ALA A 71 5.77 10.99 3.26
CA ALA A 71 6.05 9.68 3.84
C ALA A 71 4.93 9.25 4.80
N VAL A 72 4.50 10.14 5.70
CA VAL A 72 3.40 9.85 6.65
C VAL A 72 2.08 9.62 5.92
N GLN A 73 1.80 10.38 4.86
CA GLN A 73 0.62 10.14 4.04
C GLN A 73 0.70 8.78 3.33
N GLY A 74 1.87 8.41 2.82
CA GLY A 74 2.09 7.08 2.24
C GLY A 74 1.90 5.95 3.25
N THR A 75 2.40 6.07 4.48
CA THR A 75 2.22 5.04 5.52
C THR A 75 0.77 4.91 5.96
N LEU A 76 0.02 6.01 6.04
CA LEU A 76 -1.41 5.97 6.37
C LEU A 76 -2.26 5.35 5.24
N LEU A 77 -1.82 5.46 3.99
CA LEU A 77 -2.49 4.82 2.85
C LEU A 77 -2.12 3.34 2.69
N SER A 78 -1.02 2.89 3.30
CA SER A 78 -0.54 1.51 3.11
C SER A 78 -1.52 0.41 3.49
N PRO A 79 -2.38 0.54 4.54
CA PRO A 79 -3.36 -0.48 4.84
C PRO A 79 -4.33 -0.67 3.67
N LEU A 80 -4.84 0.42 3.09
CA LEU A 80 -5.73 0.37 1.94
C LEU A 80 -5.06 -0.30 0.72
N LEU A 81 -3.80 0.04 0.47
CA LEU A 81 -3.02 -0.53 -0.65
C LEU A 81 -2.69 -2.03 -0.45
N ALA A 82 -2.65 -2.50 0.81
CA ALA A 82 -2.42 -3.89 1.15
C ALA A 82 -3.69 -4.75 1.07
N VAL A 83 -4.90 -4.16 1.14
CA VAL A 83 -6.18 -4.90 1.03
C VAL A 83 -6.24 -5.70 -0.27
N THR A 84 -5.94 -5.08 -1.40
CA THR A 84 -6.02 -5.72 -2.73
C THR A 84 -5.16 -6.99 -2.86
N PRO A 85 -3.87 -7.00 -2.51
CA PRO A 85 -3.08 -8.23 -2.49
C PRO A 85 -3.57 -9.21 -1.41
N LEU A 86 -3.90 -8.76 -0.19
CA LEU A 86 -4.40 -9.62 0.89
C LEU A 86 -5.68 -10.39 0.52
N VAL A 87 -6.64 -9.74 -0.15
CA VAL A 87 -7.87 -10.41 -0.62
C VAL A 87 -7.53 -11.54 -1.59
N ARG A 88 -6.56 -11.33 -2.49
CA ARG A 88 -6.13 -12.40 -3.41
C ARG A 88 -5.43 -13.54 -2.68
N LEU A 89 -4.64 -13.23 -1.66
CA LEU A 89 -3.96 -14.22 -0.85
C LEU A 89 -4.95 -15.14 -0.12
N ILE A 90 -5.96 -14.57 0.56
CA ILE A 90 -6.97 -15.32 1.33
C ILE A 90 -7.76 -16.32 0.47
N ASN A 91 -7.98 -15.97 -0.79
CA ASN A 91 -8.73 -16.82 -1.72
C ASN A 91 -7.88 -17.95 -2.32
N ILE A 92 -6.58 -18.04 -2.00
CA ILE A 92 -5.70 -19.11 -2.48
C ILE A 92 -5.81 -20.29 -1.51
N PRO A 93 -6.16 -21.49 -2.00
CA PRO A 93 -6.19 -22.67 -1.15
C PRO A 93 -4.77 -23.04 -0.70
N SER A 94 -4.63 -23.38 0.58
CA SER A 94 -3.35 -23.75 1.20
C SER A 94 -2.67 -24.95 0.53
N THR A 95 -3.46 -25.81 -0.12
CA THR A 95 -3.00 -27.00 -0.86
C THR A 95 -2.07 -26.67 -2.03
N TRP A 96 -2.19 -25.50 -2.67
CA TRP A 96 -1.32 -25.13 -3.80
C TRP A 96 0.16 -25.02 -3.41
N THR A 97 0.43 -24.61 -2.17
CA THR A 97 1.82 -24.53 -1.68
C THR A 97 2.41 -25.91 -1.44
N LEU A 98 1.60 -26.86 -0.94
CA LEU A 98 1.97 -28.26 -0.78
C LEU A 98 2.16 -28.93 -2.14
N THR A 99 1.22 -28.80 -3.08
CA THR A 99 1.35 -29.38 -4.42
C THR A 99 2.61 -28.88 -5.13
N ALA A 100 2.94 -27.60 -5.02
CA ALA A 100 4.18 -27.08 -5.59
C ALA A 100 5.44 -27.67 -4.93
N GLN A 101 5.41 -27.94 -3.61
CA GLN A 101 6.51 -28.62 -2.91
C GLN A 101 6.65 -30.07 -3.36
N GLU A 102 5.53 -30.80 -3.47
CA GLU A 102 5.51 -32.18 -3.98
C GLU A 102 6.03 -32.29 -5.42
N LEU A 103 5.83 -31.23 -6.23
CA LEU A 103 6.40 -31.12 -7.58
C LEU A 103 7.88 -30.72 -7.61
N GLY A 104 8.56 -30.66 -6.46
CA GLY A 104 9.98 -30.32 -6.33
C GLY A 104 10.31 -28.83 -6.41
N ALA A 105 9.32 -27.93 -6.30
CA ALA A 105 9.57 -26.50 -6.41
C ALA A 105 10.25 -25.93 -5.14
N ASN A 106 11.49 -25.47 -5.31
CA ASN A 106 12.20 -24.71 -4.29
C ASN A 106 11.49 -23.39 -3.93
N GLY A 107 11.82 -22.81 -2.76
CA GLY A 107 11.16 -21.59 -2.26
C GLY A 107 11.18 -20.42 -3.24
N GLN A 108 12.30 -20.21 -3.93
CA GLN A 108 12.42 -19.18 -4.99
C GLN A 108 11.53 -19.49 -6.21
N MET A 109 11.42 -20.76 -6.61
CA MET A 109 10.54 -21.16 -7.72
C MET A 109 9.08 -20.95 -7.36
N ARG A 110 8.68 -21.26 -6.12
CA ARG A 110 7.33 -20.96 -5.61
C ARG A 110 7.05 -19.46 -5.62
N LEU A 111 8.01 -18.64 -5.20
CA LEU A 111 7.83 -17.18 -5.22
C LEU A 111 7.67 -16.64 -6.65
N ARG A 112 8.51 -17.10 -7.59
CA ARG A 112 8.52 -16.60 -8.98
C ARG A 112 7.37 -17.13 -9.82
N PHE A 113 7.02 -18.41 -9.71
CA PHE A 113 6.05 -19.07 -10.59
C PHE A 113 4.64 -19.19 -10.00
N LEU A 114 4.50 -19.16 -8.67
CA LEU A 114 3.19 -19.22 -8.01
C LEU A 114 2.78 -17.84 -7.53
N TRP A 115 3.56 -17.22 -6.63
CA TRP A 115 3.13 -15.98 -5.97
C TRP A 115 3.20 -14.73 -6.85
N LEU A 116 4.29 -14.53 -7.60
CA LEU A 116 4.47 -13.35 -8.45
C LEU A 116 3.36 -13.17 -9.51
N PRO A 117 2.99 -14.19 -10.33
CA PRO A 117 1.92 -14.02 -11.32
C PRO A 117 0.55 -13.82 -10.68
N LEU A 118 0.29 -14.43 -9.51
CA LEU A 118 -0.96 -14.24 -8.76
C LEU A 118 -1.07 -12.82 -8.20
N LEU A 119 0.04 -12.27 -7.68
CA LEU A 119 0.10 -10.93 -7.10
C LEU A 119 0.27 -9.81 -8.13
N ARG A 120 0.66 -10.10 -9.37
CA ARG A 120 0.89 -9.07 -10.39
C ARG A 120 -0.34 -8.18 -10.64
N LYS A 121 -1.52 -8.78 -10.80
CA LYS A 121 -2.77 -8.04 -11.02
C LYS A 121 -3.16 -7.17 -9.82
N PRO A 122 -3.25 -7.68 -8.58
CA PRO A 122 -3.59 -6.84 -7.43
C PRO A 122 -2.51 -5.79 -7.14
N LEU A 123 -1.22 -6.06 -7.40
CA LEU A 123 -0.16 -5.05 -7.27
C LEU A 123 -0.30 -3.91 -8.27
N LEU A 124 -0.69 -4.20 -9.53
CA LEU A 124 -0.98 -3.15 -10.50
C LEU A 124 -2.19 -2.30 -10.09
N LEU A 125 -3.22 -2.92 -9.49
CA LEU A 125 -4.36 -2.19 -8.93
C LEU A 125 -3.94 -1.32 -7.74
N SER A 126 -3.12 -1.85 -6.82
CA SER A 126 -2.55 -1.06 -5.72
C SER A 126 -1.70 0.10 -6.23
N LEU A 127 -0.91 -0.10 -7.29
CA LEU A 127 -0.10 0.95 -7.91
C LEU A 127 -0.98 2.07 -8.46
N LEU A 128 -2.03 1.72 -9.20
CA LEU A 128 -2.98 2.69 -9.75
C LEU A 128 -3.69 3.44 -8.61
N LEU A 129 -4.14 2.72 -7.59
CA LEU A 129 -4.81 3.29 -6.43
C LEU A 129 -3.88 4.24 -5.65
N ALA A 130 -2.62 3.85 -5.45
CA ALA A 130 -1.61 4.68 -4.81
C ALA A 130 -1.36 5.98 -5.58
N PHE A 131 -1.37 5.92 -6.91
CA PHE A 131 -1.19 7.11 -7.75
C PHE A 131 -2.39 8.06 -7.66
N VAL A 132 -3.62 7.53 -7.73
CA VAL A 132 -4.86 8.33 -7.59
C VAL A 132 -4.93 8.99 -6.20
N LEU A 133 -4.62 8.23 -5.15
CA LEU A 133 -4.64 8.75 -3.79
C LEU A 133 -3.50 9.75 -3.53
N GLY A 134 -2.31 9.49 -4.07
CA GLY A 134 -1.18 10.42 -4.02
C GLY A 134 -1.52 11.75 -4.69
N LEU A 135 -2.12 11.72 -5.88
CA LEU A 135 -2.62 12.91 -6.58
C LEU A 135 -3.67 13.65 -5.76
N THR A 136 -4.63 12.93 -5.18
CA THR A 136 -5.67 13.52 -4.33
C THR A 136 -5.05 14.22 -3.12
N GLY A 137 -4.06 13.59 -2.48
CA GLY A 137 -3.28 14.17 -1.39
C GLY A 137 -2.52 15.43 -1.79
N ALA A 138 -1.90 15.43 -2.97
CA ALA A 138 -1.21 16.59 -3.52
C ALA A 138 -2.17 17.76 -3.80
N VAL A 139 -3.38 17.48 -4.32
CA VAL A 139 -4.43 18.49 -4.52
C VAL A 139 -4.94 19.06 -3.20
N CYS A 140 -5.14 18.21 -2.18
CA CYS A 140 -5.52 18.66 -0.84
C CYS A 140 -4.44 19.57 -0.22
N LEU A 141 -3.16 19.22 -0.38
CA LEU A 141 -2.04 20.07 0.03
C LEU A 141 -2.03 21.42 -0.69
N LEU A 142 -2.24 21.42 -2.01
CA LEU A 142 -2.35 22.66 -2.78
C LEU A 142 -3.47 23.54 -2.23
N LYS A 143 -4.65 22.96 -1.97
CA LYS A 143 -5.80 23.68 -1.41
C LYS A 143 -5.53 24.23 0.00
N ALA A 144 -4.86 23.47 0.87
CA ALA A 144 -4.49 23.93 2.21
C ALA A 144 -3.38 25.00 2.21
N SER A 145 -2.59 25.07 1.13
CA SER A 145 -1.53 26.07 0.96
C SER A 145 -2.03 27.42 0.44
N LEU A 146 -3.23 27.47 -0.15
CA LEU A 146 -3.89 28.70 -0.57
C LEU A 146 -4.42 29.47 0.67
N PRO A 147 -4.30 30.81 0.69
CA PRO A 147 -4.81 31.64 1.79
C PRO A 147 -6.34 31.68 1.84
#